data_AF-A0A1S2JWZ7-F1
#
_entry.id   AF-A0A1S2JWZ7-F1
#
_cell.length_a   1.000
_cell.length_b   1.000
_cell.length_c   1.000
_cell.angle_alpha   90.00
_cell.angle_beta   90.00
_cell.angle_gamma   90.00
#
_symmetry.space_group_name_H-M   'P 1'
#
loop_
_entity.id
_entity.type
_entity.pdbx_description
1 polymer ?
#
loop_
_entity_poly.entity_id
_entity_poly.type
_entity_poly.pdbx_seq_one_letter_code
_entity_poly.pdbx_strand_id
1 'polypeptide(L)'
;MAVLPPRPLRLAAAVEAASLPALLLNLVTVHAGPVTSLGGPVHGAAYLAVVALTFAAGPRATAAARWCSLVPGAGGLLVLRLLR
;
A
#
# COMPACT_ATOMS: atom_id res chain seq x y z
N MET A 1 3.77 3.22 24.92
CA MET A 1 2.64 3.95 24.28
C MET A 1 2.63 3.56 22.81
N ALA A 2 1.67 2.76 22.36
CA ALA A 2 1.54 2.42 20.95
C ALA A 2 1.11 3.68 20.18
N VAL A 3 1.95 4.17 19.28
CA VAL A 3 1.62 5.34 18.45
C VAL A 3 0.86 4.81 17.24
N LEU A 4 -0.43 5.13 17.12
CA LEU A 4 -1.20 4.69 15.96
C LEU A 4 -0.60 5.28 14.68
N PRO A 5 -0.41 4.47 13.62
CA PRO A 5 0.05 4.98 12.34
C PRO A 5 -0.94 6.00 11.77
N PRO A 6 -0.46 7.02 11.04
CA PRO A 6 -1.30 8.10 10.53
C PRO A 6 -2.38 7.54 9.59
N ARG A 7 -3.60 8.09 9.69
CA ARG A 7 -4.75 7.74 8.85
C ARG A 7 -4.43 7.60 7.34
N PRO A 8 -3.66 8.51 6.70
CA PRO A 8 -3.31 8.37 5.29
C PRO A 8 -2.55 7.08 4.97
N LEU A 9 -1.62 6.64 5.84
CA LEU A 9 -0.86 5.40 5.63
C LEU A 9 -1.78 4.17 5.69
N ARG A 10 -2.77 4.18 6.60
CA ARG A 10 -3.77 3.11 6.69
C ARG A 10 -4.64 3.01 5.44
N LEU A 11 -5.06 4.16 4.90
CA LEU A 11 -5.86 4.20 3.68
C LEU A 11 -5.04 3.76 2.47
N ALA A 12 -3.81 4.28 2.31
CA ALA A 12 -2.92 3.89 1.23
C ALA A 12 -2.64 2.38 1.24
N ALA A 13 -2.30 1.82 2.41
CA ALA A 13 -2.07 0.39 2.56
C ALA A 13 -3.31 -0.46 2.21
N ALA A 14 -4.51 -0.03 2.62
CA ALA A 14 -5.75 -0.73 2.30
C ALA A 14 -6.07 -0.68 0.79
N VAL A 15 -5.90 0.48 0.16
CA VAL A 15 -6.14 0.65 -1.29
C VAL A 15 -5.12 -0.14 -2.12
N GLU A 16 -3.84 -0.07 -1.75
CA GLU A 16 -2.78 -0.86 -2.40
C GLU A 16 -3.10 -2.36 -2.34
N ALA A 17 -3.42 -2.86 -1.15
CA ALA A 17 -3.69 -4.28 -0.93
C ALA A 17 -5.00 -4.76 -1.58
N ALA A 18 -6.03 -3.91 -1.68
CA ALA A 18 -7.30 -4.27 -2.31
C ALA A 18 -7.27 -4.15 -3.84
N SER A 19 -6.50 -3.21 -4.39
CA SER A 19 -6.42 -2.99 -5.83
C SER A 19 -5.72 -4.14 -6.57
N LEU A 20 -4.69 -4.76 -5.97
CA LEU A 20 -3.99 -5.89 -6.58
C LEU A 20 -4.89 -7.11 -6.83
N PRO A 21 -5.63 -7.66 -5.84
CA PRO A 21 -6.55 -8.76 -6.09
C PRO A 21 -7.68 -8.35 -7.02
N ALA A 22 -8.16 -7.10 -6.98
CA ALA A 22 -9.17 -6.62 -7.94
C ALA A 22 -8.66 -6.68 -9.39
N LEU A 23 -7.41 -6.26 -9.63
CA LEU A 23 -6.76 -6.35 -10.94
C LEU A 23 -6.52 -7.80 -11.37
N LEU A 24 -6.02 -8.64 -10.48
CA LEU A 24 -5.76 -10.06 -10.77
C LEU A 24 -7.07 -10.81 -11.05
N LEU A 25 -8.10 -10.59 -10.25
CA LEU A 25 -9.42 -11.17 -10.49
C LEU A 25 -9.96 -10.71 -11.83
N ASN A 26 -9.91 -9.42 -12.13
CA ASN A 26 -10.34 -8.91 -13.43
C ASN A 26 -9.55 -9.55 -14.58
N LEU A 27 -8.23 -9.72 -14.44
CA LEU A 27 -7.38 -10.37 -15.45
C LEU A 27 -7.74 -11.84 -15.69
N VAL A 28 -8.13 -12.58 -14.65
CA VAL A 28 -8.42 -14.03 -14.80
C VAL A 28 -9.92 -14.32 -14.98
N THR A 29 -10.79 -13.31 -14.92
CA THR A 29 -12.25 -13.49 -15.03
C THR A 29 -12.90 -12.51 -16.01
N VAL A 30 -13.18 -11.28 -15.59
CA VAL A 30 -14.12 -10.35 -16.25
C VAL A 30 -13.49 -9.59 -17.42
N HIS A 31 -12.19 -9.31 -17.38
CA HIS A 31 -11.46 -8.53 -18.39
C HIS A 31 -12.07 -7.14 -18.67
N ALA A 32 -12.64 -6.48 -17.66
CA ALA A 32 -13.22 -5.16 -17.81
C ALA A 32 -12.13 -4.09 -18.02
N GLY A 33 -12.20 -3.38 -19.14
CA GLY A 33 -11.29 -2.28 -19.48
C GLY A 33 -11.20 -1.17 -18.43
N PRO A 34 -12.32 -0.67 -17.86
CA PRO A 34 -12.25 0.35 -16.82
C PRO A 34 -11.46 -0.07 -15.57
N VAL A 35 -11.53 -1.35 -15.21
CA VAL A 35 -10.81 -1.88 -14.04
C VAL A 35 -9.31 -1.90 -14.29
N THR A 36 -8.85 -2.31 -15.47
CA THR A 36 -7.41 -2.26 -15.79
C THR A 36 -6.91 -0.84 -15.96
N SER A 37 -7.66 0.03 -16.65
CA SER A 37 -7.27 1.42 -16.92
C SER A 37 -7.19 2.28 -15.64
N LEU A 38 -8.06 2.06 -14.66
CA LEU A 38 -8.05 2.82 -13.41
C LEU A 38 -7.29 2.10 -12.29
N GLY A 39 -7.41 0.77 -12.21
CA GLY A 39 -6.83 -0.02 -11.13
C GLY A 39 -5.31 0.05 -11.10
N GLY A 40 -4.65 0.04 -12.27
CA GLY A 40 -3.19 0.20 -12.37
C GLY A 40 -2.69 1.51 -11.75
N PRO A 41 -3.17 2.68 -12.21
CA PRO A 41 -2.85 3.98 -11.61
C PRO A 41 -3.22 4.09 -10.13
N VAL A 42 -4.38 3.55 -9.70
CA VAL A 42 -4.80 3.56 -8.29
C VAL A 42 -3.85 2.73 -7.43
N HIS A 43 -3.49 1.51 -7.88
CA HIS A 43 -2.55 0.64 -7.19
C HIS A 43 -1.17 1.30 -7.09
N GLY A 44 -0.65 1.80 -8.21
CA GLY A 44 0.66 2.47 -8.26
C GLY A 44 0.71 3.71 -7.37
N ALA A 45 -0.32 4.56 -7.39
CA ALA A 45 -0.39 5.74 -6.53
C ALA A 45 -0.45 5.38 -5.04
N ALA A 46 -1.23 4.35 -4.68
CA ALA A 46 -1.32 3.87 -3.31
C ALA A 46 0.01 3.27 -2.81
N TYR A 47 0.69 2.48 -3.65
CA TYR A 47 2.03 1.95 -3.38
C TYR A 47 3.05 3.09 -3.14
N LEU A 48 3.12 4.07 -4.05
CA LEU A 48 4.04 5.19 -3.89
C LEU A 48 3.71 6.04 -2.64
N ALA A 49 2.42 6.19 -2.31
CA ALA A 49 2.00 6.86 -1.08
C ALA A 49 2.46 6.08 0.17
N VAL A 50 2.37 4.75 0.18
CA VAL A 50 2.91 3.91 1.27
C VAL A 50 4.40 4.14 1.43
N VAL A 51 5.17 4.10 0.33
CA VAL A 51 6.62 4.37 0.37
C VAL A 51 6.88 5.76 0.92
N ALA A 52 6.30 6.80 0.32
CA ALA A 52 6.53 8.19 0.73
C ALA A 52 6.17 8.44 2.19
N LEU A 53 5.00 7.97 2.65
CA LEU A 53 4.54 8.14 4.04
C LEU A 53 5.42 7.38 5.04
N THR A 54 5.95 6.21 4.66
CA THR A 54 6.88 5.45 5.51
C THR A 54 8.19 6.21 5.70
N PHE A 55 8.74 6.78 4.62
CA PHE A 55 9.97 7.58 4.71
C PHE A 55 9.74 8.93 5.42
N ALA A 56 8.57 9.56 5.22
CA ALA A 56 8.18 10.79 5.89
C ALA A 56 7.97 10.63 7.41
N ALA A 57 7.76 9.40 7.90
CA ALA A 57 7.67 9.11 9.33
C ALA A 57 9.01 9.31 10.08
N GLY A 58 10.12 9.51 9.36
CA GLY A 58 11.39 9.93 9.92
C GLY A 58 11.97 8.92 10.91
N PRO A 59 12.39 9.33 12.13
CA PRO A 59 12.94 8.43 13.15
C PRO A 59 11.96 7.36 13.64
N ARG A 60 10.65 7.53 13.41
CA ARG A 60 9.64 6.53 13.80
C ARG A 60 9.62 5.31 12.88
N ALA A 61 10.15 5.42 11.66
CA ALA A 61 10.23 4.30 10.73
C ALA A 61 11.53 3.52 10.92
N THR A 62 11.42 2.26 11.34
CA THR A 62 12.55 1.33 11.41
C THR A 62 13.09 1.01 10.02
N ALA A 63 14.34 0.56 9.93
CA ALA A 63 14.91 0.09 8.67
C ALA A 63 14.08 -1.05 8.05
N ALA A 64 13.57 -1.96 8.89
CA ALA A 64 12.65 -3.01 8.46
C ALA A 64 11.38 -2.45 7.82
N ALA A 65 10.75 -1.43 8.42
CA ALA A 65 9.56 -0.80 7.84
C ALA A 65 9.86 -0.18 6.46
N ARG A 66 11.02 0.46 6.29
CA ARG A 66 11.43 1.02 4.99
C ARG A 66 11.67 -0.04 3.93
N TRP A 67 12.26 -1.18 4.29
CA TRP A 67 12.41 -2.29 3.35
C TRP A 67 11.07 -2.94 3.00
N CYS A 68 10.21 -3.14 3.99
CA CYS A 68 8.88 -3.67 3.77
C CYS A 68 8.01 -2.76 2.89
N SER A 69 8.12 -1.43 3.00
CA SER A 69 7.32 -0.51 2.19
C SER A 69 7.60 -0.60 0.69
N LEU A 70 8.75 -1.17 0.28
CA LEU A 70 9.11 -1.39 -1.11
C LEU A 70 8.50 -2.66 -1.72
N VAL A 71 7.78 -3.46 -0.93
CA VAL A 71 7.08 -4.65 -1.42
C VAL A 71 5.70 -4.26 -1.93
N PRO A 72 5.44 -4.25 -3.25
CA PRO A 72 4.14 -3.87 -3.78
C PRO A 72 3.04 -4.85 -3.35
N GLY A 73 1.86 -4.32 -3.05
CA GLY A 73 0.65 -5.07 -2.69
C GLY A 73 0.57 -5.47 -1.21
N ALA A 74 1.68 -5.58 -0.51
CA ALA A 74 1.72 -5.98 0.90
C ALA A 74 2.48 -5.01 1.82
N GLY A 75 3.31 -4.13 1.25
CA GLY A 75 4.25 -3.30 1.99
C GLY A 75 3.57 -2.40 3.01
N GLY A 76 2.45 -1.77 2.64
CA GLY A 76 1.70 -0.92 3.56
C GLY A 76 1.20 -1.68 4.80
N LEU A 77 0.71 -2.92 4.63
CA LEU A 77 0.24 -3.74 5.75
C LEU A 77 1.38 -4.17 6.68
N LEU A 78 2.55 -4.49 6.12
CA LEU A 78 3.75 -4.82 6.89
C LEU A 78 4.25 -3.61 7.69
N VAL A 79 4.32 -2.43 7.06
CA VAL A 79 4.68 -1.18 7.73
C VAL A 79 3.73 -0.91 8.90
N LEU A 80 2.42 -1.03 8.70
CA LEU A 80 1.43 -0.80 9.76
C LEU A 80 1.61 -1.76 10.95
N ARG A 81 2.10 -2.98 10.73
CA ARG A 81 2.42 -3.94 11.80
C ARG A 81 3.69 -3.57 12.55
N LEU A 82 4.69 -3.04 11.83
CA LEU A 82 5.99 -2.64 12.40
C LEU A 82 5.96 -1.28 13.11
N LEU A 83 4.97 -0.44 12.83
CA LEU A 83 4.77 0.87 13.46
C LEU A 83 3.79 0.85 14.66
N ARG A 84 3.12 -0.28 14.91
CA ARG A 84 2.28 -0.48 16.10
C ARG A 84 3.15 -0.74 17.33
#